data_AF-A0A380E0M8-F1
#
_entry.id   AF-A0A380E0M8-F1
#
_cell.length_a   1.000
_cell.length_b   1.000
_cell.length_c   1.000
_cell.angle_alpha   90.00
_cell.angle_beta   90.00
_cell.angle_gamma   90.00
#
_symmetry.space_group_name_H-M   'P 1'
#
loop_
_entity.id
_entity.type
_entity.pdbx_description
1 polymer ?
#
loop_
_entity_poly.entity_id
_entity_poly.type
_entity_poly.pdbx_seq_one_letter_code
_entity_poly.pdbx_strand_id
1 'polypeptide(L)' 'MNPCGVGIGDTIEQAFQHAYEADSQSIFGGIVALNRAVTPELAEQLHSIFWKSLLHQNLQMKH' A
#
# COMPACT_ATOMS: atom_id res chain seq x y z
N MET A 1 -17.21 2.47 7.20
CA MET A 1 -15.91 1.76 7.14
C MET A 1 -14.85 2.78 7.51
N ASN A 2 -14.07 2.53 8.56
CA ASN A 2 -13.00 3.44 8.98
C ASN A 2 -11.68 3.04 8.29
N PRO A 3 -10.82 4.00 7.93
CA PRO A 3 -9.47 3.67 7.47
C PRO A 3 -8.69 3.04 8.64
N CYS A 4 -8.03 1.90 8.40
CA CYS A 4 -7.10 1.30 9.36
C CYS A 4 -5.76 2.04 9.40
N GLY A 5 -5.35 2.69 8.30
CA GLY A 5 -4.14 3.51 8.26
C GLY A 5 -4.14 4.53 7.14
N VAL A 6 -3.47 5.65 7.36
CA VAL A 6 -3.15 6.69 6.37
C VAL A 6 -1.73 7.14 6.61
N GLY A 7 -0.95 7.27 5.54
CA GLY A 7 0.43 7.71 5.60
C GLY A 7 0.76 8.68 4.47
N ILE A 8 1.63 9.63 4.78
CA ILE A 8 2.17 10.62 3.85
C ILE A 8 3.69 10.58 4.00
N GLY A 9 4.41 10.69 2.90
CA GLY A 9 5.87 10.72 2.88
C GLY A 9 6.40 11.33 1.58
N ASP A 10 7.70 11.58 1.55
CA ASP A 10 8.38 12.10 0.38
C ASP A 10 8.38 11.05 -0.73
N THR A 11 8.53 9.77 -0.36
CA THR A 11 8.40 8.62 -1.27
C THR A 11 7.13 7.82 -1.01
N ILE A 12 6.74 6.97 -1.96
CA ILE A 12 5.54 6.13 -1.82
C ILE A 12 5.77 5.00 -0.80
N GLU A 13 7.00 4.55 -0.66
CA GLU A 13 7.46 3.56 0.33
C GLU A 13 7.35 4.14 1.75
N GLN A 14 7.79 5.38 1.96
CA GLN A 14 7.62 6.06 3.24
C GLN A 14 6.14 6.27 3.58
N ALA A 15 5.34 6.70 2.61
CA ALA A 15 3.90 6.87 2.79
C ALA A 15 3.22 5.54 3.14
N PHE A 16 3.59 4.46 2.47
CA PHE A 16 3.10 3.12 2.78
C PHE A 16 3.54 2.64 4.17
N GLN A 17 4.81 2.84 4.53
CA GLN A 17 5.34 2.46 5.84
C GLN A 17 4.57 3.16 6.97
N HIS A 18 4.36 4.48 6.87
CA HIS A 18 3.57 5.22 7.86
C HIS A 18 2.12 4.71 7.96
N ALA A 19 1.50 4.36 6.82
CA ALA A 19 0.15 3.79 6.82
C ALA A 19 0.10 2.38 7.43
N TYR A 20 1.13 1.57 7.18
CA TYR A 20 1.27 0.21 7.70
C TYR A 20 1.50 0.21 9.22
N GLU A 21 2.36 1.10 9.72
CA GLU A 21 2.65 1.24 11.15
C GLU A 21 1.47 1.76 11.97
N ALA A 22 0.54 2.50 11.35
CA ALA A 22 -0.65 3.01 12.02
C ALA A 22 -1.56 1.88 12.53
N ASP A 23 -1.71 0.80 11.76
CA ASP A 23 -2.46 -0.41 12.16
C ASP A 23 -2.03 -1.63 11.32
N SER A 24 -0.90 -2.23 11.71
CA SER A 24 -0.33 -3.38 11.00
C SER A 24 -1.12 -4.68 11.19
N GLN A 25 -2.00 -4.75 12.19
CA GLN A 25 -2.83 -5.94 12.40
C GLN A 25 -4.06 -5.92 11.48
N SER A 26 -4.75 -4.79 11.38
CA SER A 26 -5.99 -4.70 10.60
C SER A 26 -5.77 -4.54 9.09
N ILE A 27 -4.54 -4.27 8.64
CA ILE A 27 -4.23 -4.08 7.22
C ILE A 27 -4.26 -5.39 6.41
N PHE A 28 -4.07 -6.54 7.07
CA PHE A 28 -4.15 -7.86 6.45
C PHE A 28 -5.55 -8.14 5.89
N GLY A 29 -5.63 -8.45 4.59
CA GLY A 29 -6.90 -8.67 3.88
C GLY A 29 -7.69 -7.38 3.60
N GLY A 30 -7.06 -6.22 3.78
CA GLY A 30 -7.66 -4.91 3.54
C GLY A 30 -7.68 -4.50 2.06
N ILE A 31 -8.12 -3.25 1.86
CA ILE A 31 -8.06 -2.53 0.58
C ILE A 31 -7.01 -1.44 0.72
N VAL A 32 -6.07 -1.38 -0.23
CA VAL A 32 -5.07 -0.30 -0.30
C VAL A 32 -5.31 0.58 -1.52
N ALA A 33 -5.28 1.89 -1.32
CA ALA A 33 -5.41 2.88 -2.38
C ALA A 33 -4.15 3.74 -2.44
N LEU A 34 -3.52 3.82 -3.61
CA LEU A 34 -2.25 4.53 -3.82
C LEU A 34 -2.43 5.62 -4.88
N ASN A 35 -2.12 6.85 -4.51
CA ASN A 35 -2.21 8.03 -5.39
C ASN A 35 -0.93 8.32 -6.19
N ARG A 36 0.14 7.54 -5.99
CA ARG A 36 1.39 7.60 -6.77
C ARG A 36 1.71 6.22 -7.33
N ALA A 37 2.56 6.19 -8.37
CA ALA A 37 2.96 4.97 -9.06
C ALA A 37 3.54 3.94 -8.08
N VAL A 38 3.18 2.67 -8.28
CA VAL A 38 3.79 1.55 -7.56
C VAL A 38 5.17 1.29 -8.14
N THR A 39 6.20 1.35 -7.29
CA THR A 39 7.58 0.99 -7.62
C THR A 39 7.77 -0.52 -7.49
N PRO A 40 8.82 -1.12 -8.11
CA PRO A 40 9.14 -2.54 -7.90
C PRO A 40 9.36 -2.88 -6.42
N GLU A 41 10.03 -2.00 -5.68
CA GLU A 41 10.27 -2.16 -4.24
C GLU A 41 8.95 -2.18 -3.45
N LEU A 42 8.05 -1.23 -3.71
CA LEU A 42 6.73 -1.24 -3.08
C LEU A 42 5.90 -2.46 -3.52
N ALA A 43 6.03 -2.92 -4.76
CA ALA A 43 5.34 -4.11 -5.24
C ALA A 43 5.79 -5.36 -4.47
N GLU A 44 7.09 -5.51 -4.18
CA GLU A 44 7.61 -6.59 -3.34
C GLU A 44 7.06 -6.52 -1.91
N GLN A 45 7.02 -5.33 -1.32
CA GLN A 45 6.45 -5.12 0.01
C GLN A 45 4.95 -5.49 0.04
N LEU A 46 4.19 -5.03 -0.95
CA LEU A 46 2.77 -5.37 -1.07
C LEU A 46 2.59 -6.88 -1.29
N HIS A 47 3.43 -7.53 -2.09
CA HIS A 47 3.34 -8.97 -2.32
C HIS A 47 3.56 -9.80 -1.05
N SER A 48 4.35 -9.28 -0.10
CA SER A 48 4.55 -9.93 1.20
C SER A 48 3.33 -9.91 2.13
N ILE A 49 2.31 -9.09 1.81
CA ILE A 49 1.08 -8.94 2.60
C ILE A 49 -0.10 -9.49 1.80
N PHE A 50 -1.01 -10.19 2.48
CA PHE A 50 -2.25 -10.65 1.86
C PHE A 50 -3.23 -9.47 1.69
N TRP A 51 -3.69 -9.22 0.47
CA TRP A 51 -4.65 -8.15 0.14
C TRP A 51 -5.94 -8.71 -0.45
N LYS A 52 -7.08 -8.06 -0.17
CA LYS A 52 -8.33 -8.37 -0.87
C LYS A 52 -8.44 -7.67 -2.21
N SER A 53 -7.96 -6.42 -2.28
CA SER A 53 -7.93 -5.64 -3.52
C SER A 53 -6.95 -4.48 -3.42
N LEU A 54 -6.27 -4.19 -4.53
CA LEU A 54 -5.37 -3.06 -4.68
C LEU A 54 -5.92 -2.08 -5.73
N LEU A 55 -6.03 -0.81 -5.37
CA LEU A 55 -6.47 0.27 -6.26
C LEU A 55 -5.32 1.24 -6.51
N HIS A 56 -4.93 1.36 -7.77
CA HIS A 56 -3.93 2.32 -8.20
C HIS A 56 -4.28 2.86 -9.59
N GLN A 57 -4.11 4.17 -9.80
CA GLN A 57 -4.57 4.84 -11.01
C GLN A 57 -3.77 4.45 -12.27
N ASN A 58 -2.51 3.96 -12.15
CA ASN A 58 -1.66 3.57 -13.28
C ASN A 58 -0.75 2.37 -12.93
N LEU A 59 -1.34 1.20 -12.68
CA LEU A 59 -0.56 -0.01 -12.36
C LEU A 59 0.14 -0.54 -13.61
N GLN A 60 1.46 -0.36 -13.70
CA GLN A 60 2.29 -0.97 -14.73
C GLN A 60 2.94 -2.23 -14.15
N MET A 61 2.26 -3.38 -14.32
CA MET A 61 2.88 -4.68 -14.06
C MET A 61 3.89 -4.94 -15.17
N LYS A 62 5.18 -4.68 -14.92
CA LYS A 62 6.24 -5.16 -15.80
C LYS A 62 6.45 -6.64 -15.49
N HIS A 63 6.21 -7.47 -16.51
CA HIS A 63 6.45 -8.91 -16.51
C HIS A 63 7.90 -9.26 -16.18
#